data_AF-A0A7J7KQP6-F1
#
_entry.id   AF-A0A7J7KQP6-F1
#
_cell.length_a   1.000
_cell.length_b   1.000
_cell.length_c   1.000
_cell.angle_alpha   90.00
_cell.angle_beta   90.00
_cell.angle_gamma   90.00
#
_symmetry.space_group_name_H-M   'P 1'
#
loop_
_entity.id
_entity.type
_entity.pdbx_description
1 polymer ?
#
loop_
_entity_poly.entity_id
_entity_poly.type
_entity_poly.pdbx_seq_one_letter_code
_entity_poly.pdbx_strand_id
1 'polypeptide(L)'
;MLVFALVDSMSDTTYITYNTIAKLNPDTMKTQIGLTTLTSNNKPIDCDIVTGLKVRAYRGTERHSLPPCYSHPTLPIDNTQIPTKQKLQTWPHLLPVADELPDSTNNIPVGLLISNTFMEAYRPQQILITSKKKNHLQSRQ
;
A
#
# COMPACT_ATOMS: atom_id res chain seq x y z
N MET A 1 13.28 -3.76 -6.91
CA MET A 1 12.28 -2.92 -7.60
C MET A 1 11.51 -2.11 -6.56
N LEU A 2 11.04 -0.90 -6.92
CA LEU A 2 10.19 -0.06 -6.08
C LEU A 2 8.80 0.08 -6.72
N VAL A 3 7.74 -0.10 -5.94
CA VAL A 3 6.34 0.07 -6.34
C VAL A 3 5.55 0.69 -5.19
N PHE A 4 4.42 1.32 -5.49
CA PHE A 4 3.42 1.61 -4.47
C PHE A 4 2.60 0.36 -4.17
N ALA A 5 2.37 0.12 -2.88
CA ALA A 5 1.48 -0.90 -2.38
C ALA A 5 0.24 -0.25 -1.78
N LEU A 6 -0.93 -0.73 -2.19
CA LEU A 6 -2.20 -0.48 -1.50
C LEU A 6 -2.27 -1.41 -0.30
N VAL A 7 -2.67 -0.88 0.85
CA VAL A 7 -2.94 -1.69 2.04
C VAL A 7 -4.44 -1.61 2.27
N ASP A 8 -5.16 -2.69 1.96
CA ASP A 8 -6.62 -2.74 1.95
C ASP A 8 -7.15 -3.85 2.88
N SER A 9 -7.64 -3.43 4.06
CA SER A 9 -8.15 -4.34 5.08
C SER A 9 -9.46 -5.02 4.69
N MET A 10 -10.17 -4.47 3.71
CA MET A 10 -11.43 -5.02 3.20
C MET A 10 -11.23 -6.01 2.07
N SER A 11 -10.01 -6.14 1.56
CA SER A 11 -9.62 -7.23 0.69
C SER A 11 -9.22 -8.46 1.53
N ASP A 12 -9.65 -9.64 1.09
CA ASP A 12 -9.19 -10.94 1.59
C ASP A 12 -8.01 -11.49 0.79
N THR A 13 -7.77 -10.96 -0.41
CA THR A 13 -6.79 -11.46 -1.37
C THR A 13 -5.73 -10.41 -1.70
N THR A 14 -4.45 -10.80 -1.65
CA THR A 14 -3.32 -9.95 -2.06
C THR A 14 -3.12 -10.05 -3.56
N TYR A 15 -3.02 -8.90 -4.26
CA TYR A 15 -2.89 -8.84 -5.71
C TYR A 15 -1.57 -8.19 -6.14
N ILE A 16 -1.01 -8.66 -7.25
CA ILE A 16 0.20 -8.13 -7.88
C ILE A 16 -0.06 -7.82 -9.35
N THR A 17 0.44 -6.69 -9.86
CA THR A 17 0.18 -6.33 -11.26
C THR A 17 1.03 -7.10 -12.25
N TYR A 18 0.52 -7.35 -13.47
CA TYR A 18 1.30 -8.01 -14.54
C TYR A 18 2.63 -7.31 -14.83
N ASN A 19 2.64 -5.96 -14.81
CA ASN A 19 3.86 -5.16 -14.97
C ASN A 19 4.90 -5.44 -13.86
N THR A 20 4.44 -5.66 -12.63
CA THR A 20 5.28 -5.97 -11.47
C THR A 20 5.85 -7.39 -11.60
N ILE A 21 5.03 -8.36 -12.02
CA ILE A 21 5.46 -9.74 -12.32
C ILE A 21 6.53 -9.72 -13.42
N ALA A 22 6.28 -9.06 -14.55
CA ALA A 22 7.20 -9.03 -15.68
C ALA A 22 8.57 -8.46 -15.31
N LYS A 23 8.62 -7.47 -14.41
CA LYS A 23 9.88 -6.86 -13.96
C LYS A 23 10.62 -7.68 -12.90
N LEU A 24 9.90 -8.40 -12.04
CA LEU A 24 10.51 -9.26 -11.02
C LEU A 24 10.87 -10.64 -11.56
N ASN A 25 10.18 -11.08 -12.62
CA ASN A 25 10.26 -12.40 -13.23
C ASN A 25 10.26 -13.55 -12.18
N PRO A 26 9.26 -13.60 -11.27
CA PRO A 26 9.14 -14.68 -10.30
C PRO A 26 8.57 -15.94 -10.96
N ASP A 27 8.67 -17.07 -10.28
CA ASP A 27 7.92 -18.28 -10.64
C ASP A 27 6.41 -18.03 -10.45
N THR A 28 5.62 -18.45 -11.42
CA THR A 28 4.17 -18.31 -11.42
C THR A 28 3.47 -19.60 -11.83
N MET A 29 2.22 -19.75 -11.41
CA MET A 29 1.35 -20.85 -11.83
C MET A 29 -0.01 -20.32 -12.27
N LYS A 30 -0.46 -20.76 -13.45
CA LYS A 30 -1.79 -20.39 -13.98
C LYS A 30 -2.89 -20.93 -13.08
N THR A 31 -3.88 -20.11 -12.77
CA THR A 31 -5.04 -20.48 -11.94
C THR A 31 -6.25 -19.60 -12.26
N GLN A 32 -7.37 -19.86 -11.57
CA GLN A 32 -8.53 -19.00 -11.56
C GLN A 32 -8.85 -18.55 -10.14
N ILE A 33 -9.29 -17.30 -10.00
CA ILE A 33 -9.82 -16.77 -8.75
C ILE A 33 -11.27 -16.33 -8.93
N GLY A 34 -12.11 -16.63 -7.95
CA GLY A 34 -13.48 -16.13 -7.90
C GLY A 34 -13.51 -14.72 -7.30
N LEU A 35 -13.96 -13.74 -8.08
CA LEU A 35 -14.13 -12.37 -7.60
C LEU A 35 -15.61 -12.08 -7.30
N THR A 36 -15.87 -11.67 -6.06
CA THR A 36 -17.18 -11.18 -5.64
C THR A 36 -17.13 -9.67 -5.47
N THR A 37 -18.05 -8.97 -6.11
CA THR A 37 -18.26 -7.52 -6.03
C THR A 37 -19.72 -7.23 -5.67
N LEU A 38 -20.06 -5.96 -5.41
CA LEU A 38 -21.45 -5.56 -5.12
C LEU A 38 -22.46 -5.99 -6.19
N THR A 39 -22.02 -6.17 -7.43
CA THR A 39 -22.88 -6.50 -8.58
C THR A 39 -22.64 -7.88 -9.16
N SER A 40 -21.67 -8.65 -8.65
CA SER A 40 -21.27 -9.94 -9.20
C SER A 40 -20.84 -10.89 -8.09
N ASN A 41 -21.32 -12.14 -8.12
CA ASN A 41 -20.93 -13.13 -7.15
C ASN A 41 -20.01 -14.19 -7.78
N ASN A 42 -18.84 -14.39 -7.18
CA ASN A 42 -17.91 -15.47 -7.49
C ASN A 42 -17.60 -15.64 -8.99
N LYS A 43 -17.39 -14.53 -9.71
CA LYS A 43 -17.05 -14.56 -11.12
C LYS A 43 -15.62 -15.09 -11.29
N PRO A 44 -15.39 -16.19 -12.01
CA PRO A 44 -14.04 -16.71 -12.24
C PRO A 44 -13.24 -15.77 -13.14
N ILE A 45 -12.00 -15.51 -12.76
CA ILE A 45 -11.03 -14.70 -13.50
C ILE A 45 -9.73 -15.48 -13.60
N ASP A 46 -9.24 -15.66 -14.83
CA ASP A 46 -7.92 -16.25 -15.08
C ASP A 46 -6.83 -15.32 -14.52
N CYS A 47 -5.89 -15.93 -13.79
CA CYS A 47 -4.76 -15.22 -13.20
C CYS A 47 -3.57 -16.17 -13.02
N ASP A 48 -2.48 -15.61 -12.54
CA ASP A 48 -1.31 -16.31 -12.06
C ASP A 48 -1.24 -16.19 -10.54
N ILE A 49 -1.02 -17.31 -9.86
CA ILE A 49 -0.57 -17.28 -8.47
C ILE A 49 0.94 -17.14 -8.43
N VAL A 50 1.42 -16.21 -7.60
CA VAL A 50 2.84 -15.91 -7.38
C VAL A 50 3.17 -16.16 -5.93
N THR A 51 4.19 -16.97 -5.67
CA THR A 51 4.63 -17.33 -4.32
C THR A 51 6.09 -16.95 -4.09
N GLY A 52 6.54 -16.97 -2.83
CA GLY A 52 7.94 -16.67 -2.48
C GLY A 52 8.33 -15.20 -2.55
N LEU A 53 7.39 -14.29 -2.81
CA LEU A 53 7.64 -12.85 -2.80
C LEU A 53 8.01 -12.36 -1.41
N LYS A 54 8.95 -11.41 -1.35
CA LYS A 54 9.33 -10.70 -0.13
C LYS A 54 9.27 -9.19 -0.35
N VAL A 55 8.79 -8.47 0.65
CA VAL A 55 8.67 -7.00 0.63
C VAL A 55 9.46 -6.36 1.77
N ARG A 56 9.81 -5.09 1.60
CA ARG A 56 10.42 -4.24 2.63
C ARG A 56 9.88 -2.82 2.50
N ALA A 57 9.87 -2.06 3.59
CA ALA A 57 9.57 -0.63 3.54
C ALA A 57 10.60 0.12 2.68
N TYR A 58 10.20 1.26 2.09
CA TYR A 58 11.06 2.06 1.21
C TYR A 58 12.43 2.37 1.83
N ARG A 59 12.43 2.85 3.08
CA ARG A 59 13.62 3.14 3.89
C ARG A 59 14.05 2.01 4.84
N GLY A 60 13.32 0.89 4.86
CA GLY A 60 13.63 -0.26 5.72
C GLY A 60 14.51 -1.31 5.03
N THR A 61 15.23 -2.09 5.83
CA THR A 61 16.07 -3.22 5.36
C THR A 61 15.42 -4.57 5.61
N GLU A 62 14.56 -4.67 6.62
CA GLU A 62 13.85 -5.90 7.00
C GLU A 62 12.93 -6.37 5.87
N ARG A 63 12.99 -7.67 5.58
CA ARG A 63 12.20 -8.31 4.52
C ARG A 63 11.18 -9.25 5.14
N HIS A 64 9.93 -9.11 4.71
CA HIS A 64 8.83 -9.94 5.13
C HIS A 64 8.33 -10.76 3.95
N SER A 65 8.09 -12.05 4.17
CA SER A 65 7.48 -12.92 3.17
C SER A 65 6.01 -12.57 3.01
N LEU A 66 5.57 -12.38 1.76
CA LEU A 66 4.16 -12.20 1.46
C LEU A 66 3.45 -13.57 1.40
N PRO A 67 2.15 -13.61 1.73
CA PRO A 67 1.29 -14.72 1.33
C PRO A 67 1.21 -14.84 -0.20
N PRO A 68 0.64 -15.92 -0.75
CA PRO A 68 0.42 -16.04 -2.18
C PRO A 68 -0.32 -14.83 -2.74
N CYS A 69 0.22 -14.27 -3.83
CA CYS A 69 -0.33 -13.11 -4.51
C CYS A 69 -0.97 -13.53 -5.83
N TYR A 70 -2.10 -12.93 -6.19
CA TYR A 70 -2.79 -13.23 -7.45
C TYR A 70 -2.56 -12.10 -8.45
N SER A 71 -2.31 -12.46 -9.69
CA SER A 71 -2.05 -11.46 -10.73
C SER A 71 -3.33 -10.70 -11.08
N HIS A 72 -3.22 -9.40 -11.31
CA HIS A 72 -4.32 -8.59 -11.82
C HIS A 72 -3.79 -7.54 -12.83
N PRO A 73 -4.54 -7.17 -13.88
CA PRO A 73 -4.06 -6.19 -14.86
C PRO A 73 -3.79 -4.81 -14.27
N THR A 74 -4.68 -4.32 -13.41
CA THR A 74 -4.63 -2.97 -12.82
C THR A 74 -5.11 -2.98 -11.38
N LEU A 75 -4.75 -1.99 -10.56
CA LEU A 75 -5.27 -1.87 -9.20
C LEU A 75 -6.16 -0.62 -9.09
N PRO A 76 -7.19 -0.62 -8.23
CA PRO A 76 -8.22 0.42 -8.18
C PRO A 76 -7.73 1.65 -7.40
N ILE A 77 -6.67 2.31 -7.87
CA ILE A 77 -6.19 3.56 -7.29
C ILE A 77 -5.84 4.57 -8.37
N ASP A 78 -6.25 5.81 -8.14
CA ASP A 78 -5.78 6.93 -8.92
C ASP A 78 -4.42 7.40 -8.39
N ASN A 79 -3.46 7.63 -9.29
CA ASN A 79 -2.17 8.22 -8.95
C ASN A 79 -2.32 9.57 -8.22
N THR A 80 -3.41 10.31 -8.44
CA THR A 80 -3.70 11.55 -7.69
C THR A 80 -3.96 11.31 -6.21
N GLN A 81 -4.33 10.10 -5.79
CA GLN A 81 -4.59 9.74 -4.40
C GLN A 81 -3.31 9.31 -3.65
N ILE A 82 -2.23 9.04 -4.38
CA ILE A 82 -0.95 8.68 -3.77
C ILE A 82 -0.42 9.88 -2.95
N PRO A 83 -0.08 9.67 -1.66
CA PRO A 83 0.53 10.71 -0.84
C PRO A 83 1.88 11.15 -1.41
N THR A 84 2.15 12.45 -1.39
CA THR A 84 3.43 13.02 -1.81
C THR A 84 4.03 13.83 -0.68
N LYS A 85 5.36 13.97 -0.66
CA LYS A 85 6.08 14.81 0.31
C LYS A 85 5.51 16.23 0.38
N GLN A 86 5.22 16.83 -0.77
CA GLN A 86 4.59 18.16 -0.86
C GLN A 86 3.21 18.19 -0.19
N LYS A 87 2.36 17.17 -0.40
CA LYS A 87 1.04 17.10 0.25
C LYS A 87 1.18 16.99 1.77
N LEU A 88 2.06 16.12 2.27
CA LEU A 88 2.31 15.96 3.71
C LEU A 88 2.79 17.26 4.35
N GLN A 89 3.63 18.04 3.67
CA GLN A 89 4.12 19.32 4.16
C GLN A 89 3.03 20.38 4.36
N THR A 90 1.85 20.22 3.74
CA THR A 90 0.71 21.12 3.97
C THR A 90 0.01 20.87 5.33
N TRP A 91 0.35 19.76 6.00
CA TRP A 91 -0.25 19.33 7.27
C TRP A 91 0.82 19.42 8.36
N PRO A 92 0.79 20.41 9.28
CA PRO A 92 1.88 20.63 10.23
C PRO A 92 2.26 19.41 11.07
N HIS A 93 1.28 18.56 11.39
CA HIS A 93 1.51 17.34 12.19
C HIS A 93 2.10 16.18 11.38
N LEU A 94 2.08 16.21 10.05
CA LEU A 94 2.69 15.22 9.16
C LEU A 94 4.10 15.62 8.68
N LEU A 95 4.58 16.82 9.02
CA LEU A 95 5.94 17.27 8.71
C LEU A 95 7.02 16.27 9.16
N PRO A 96 6.95 15.64 10.35
CA PRO A 96 7.98 14.69 10.79
C PRO A 96 8.15 13.46 9.89
N VAL A 97 7.09 13.07 9.16
CA VAL A 97 7.08 11.88 8.29
C VAL A 97 7.13 12.22 6.80
N ALA A 98 7.14 13.52 6.44
CA ALA A 98 7.19 13.94 5.04
C ALA A 98 8.45 13.45 4.32
N ASP A 99 9.57 13.39 5.03
CA ASP A 99 10.85 12.89 4.51
C ASP A 99 10.92 11.37 4.43
N GLU A 100 9.97 10.64 4.99
CA GLU A 100 9.88 9.18 4.85
C GLU A 100 9.42 8.76 3.44
N LEU A 101 8.68 9.64 2.76
CA LEU A 101 8.23 9.40 1.39
C LEU A 101 9.37 9.61 0.37
N PRO A 102 9.27 8.99 -0.83
CA PRO A 102 10.13 9.33 -1.96
C PRO A 102 10.01 10.81 -2.36
N ASP A 103 11.11 11.43 -2.79
CA ASP A 103 11.10 12.83 -3.25
C ASP A 103 10.28 13.03 -4.53
N SER A 104 10.14 11.99 -5.35
CA SER A 104 9.26 11.96 -6.52
C SER A 104 8.51 10.65 -6.58
N THR A 105 7.24 10.73 -6.99
CA THR A 105 6.39 9.57 -7.29
C THR A 105 6.43 9.19 -8.77
N ASN A 106 7.13 9.97 -9.60
CA ASN A 106 7.24 9.72 -11.03
C ASN A 106 7.94 8.37 -11.26
N ASN A 107 7.43 7.59 -12.21
CA ASN A 107 7.97 6.27 -12.59
C ASN A 107 7.90 5.19 -11.49
N ILE A 108 7.20 5.42 -10.37
CA ILE A 108 6.89 4.37 -9.39
C ILE A 108 5.48 3.86 -9.70
N PRO A 109 5.33 2.64 -10.26
CA PRO A 109 4.01 2.11 -10.56
C PRO A 109 3.32 1.64 -9.28
N VAL A 110 1.99 1.64 -9.29
CA VAL A 110 1.22 0.87 -8.33
C VAL A 110 1.32 -0.60 -8.74
N GLY A 111 1.89 -1.41 -7.85
CA GLY A 111 2.30 -2.78 -8.19
C GLY A 111 1.69 -3.87 -7.33
N LEU A 112 1.17 -3.51 -6.16
CA LEU A 112 0.77 -4.46 -5.14
C LEU A 112 -0.48 -3.95 -4.40
N LEU A 113 -1.38 -4.86 -4.05
CA LEU A 113 -2.43 -4.67 -3.06
C LEU A 113 -2.24 -5.73 -1.99
N ILE A 114 -2.07 -5.31 -0.75
CA ILE A 114 -1.85 -6.14 0.43
C ILE A 114 -3.19 -6.29 1.16
N SER A 115 -3.68 -7.52 1.25
CA SER A 115 -4.92 -7.83 1.97
C SER A 115 -4.72 -7.95 3.48
N ASN A 116 -5.81 -8.14 4.22
CA ASN A 116 -5.74 -8.36 5.67
C ASN A 116 -5.02 -9.66 6.09
N THR A 117 -4.65 -10.52 5.14
CA THR A 117 -3.90 -11.77 5.40
C THR A 117 -2.44 -11.52 5.79
N PHE A 118 -1.94 -10.29 5.61
CA PHE A 118 -0.59 -9.89 5.99
C PHE A 118 -0.63 -8.76 7.03
N MET A 119 -0.85 -9.15 8.29
CA MET A 119 -1.13 -8.23 9.40
C MET A 119 0.04 -7.29 9.71
N GLU A 120 1.28 -7.69 9.42
CA GLU A 120 2.47 -6.87 9.62
C GLU A 120 2.40 -5.53 8.86
N ALA A 121 1.75 -5.50 7.69
CA ALA A 121 1.57 -4.26 6.93
C ALA A 121 0.66 -3.23 7.63
N TYR A 122 -0.18 -3.67 8.57
CA TYR A 122 -1.12 -2.80 9.29
C TYR A 122 -0.59 -2.32 10.64
N ARG A 123 0.58 -2.83 11.08
CA ARG A 123 1.13 -2.47 12.38
C ARG A 123 1.53 -0.99 12.38
N PRO A 124 0.90 -0.13 13.21
CA PRO A 124 1.32 1.25 13.33
C PRO A 124 2.75 1.33 13.84
N GLN A 125 3.60 2.13 13.18
CA GLN A 125 4.98 2.35 13.61
C GLN A 125 5.12 3.60 14.49
N GLN A 126 4.28 4.60 14.26
CA GLN A 126 4.29 5.86 14.99
C GLN A 126 2.87 6.44 15.08
N ILE A 127 2.59 7.13 16.19
CA ILE A 127 1.37 7.92 16.38
C ILE A 127 1.77 9.40 16.42
N LEU A 128 1.24 10.20 15.50
CA LEU A 128 1.47 11.63 15.43
C LEU A 128 0.27 12.36 16.05
N ILE A 129 0.49 13.07 17.16
CA ILE A 129 -0.58 13.76 17.88
C ILE A 129 -0.63 15.23 17.46
N THR A 130 -1.77 15.69 16.96
CA THR A 130 -2.02 17.11 16.72
C THR A 130 -2.40 17.80 18.01
N SER A 131 -1.46 18.44 18.70
CA SER A 131 -1.80 19.30 19.83
C SER A 131 -2.43 20.61 19.33
N LYS A 132 -3.71 20.86 19.65
CA LYS A 132 -4.24 22.24 19.60
C LYS A 132 -3.46 23.07 20.62
N LYS A 133 -2.86 24.20 20.21
CA LYS A 133 -2.31 25.18 21.17
C LYS A 133 -3.41 25.57 22.15
N LYS A 134 -3.18 25.38 23.47
CA LYS A 134 -3.98 26.01 24.52
C LYS A 134 -3.71 27.51 24.48
N ASN A 135 -4.66 28.28 23.98
CA ASN A 135 -4.74 29.71 24.24
C ASN A 135 -6.15 30.01 24.73
N HIS A 136 -6.34 30.15 26.04
CA HIS A 136 -7.24 31.16 26.62
C HIS A 136 -6.84 31.43 28.08
N LEU A 137 -6.07 32.52 28.23
CA LEU A 137 -6.19 33.54 29.28
C LEU A 137 -5.84 33.14 30.73
N GLN A 138 -4.55 33.22 31.06
CA GLN A 138 -4.14 33.81 32.33
C GLN A 138 -4.18 35.34 32.17
N SER A 139 -5.23 35.99 32.69
CA SER A 139 -5.19 37.35 33.24
C SER A 139 -6.62 37.78 33.63
N ARG A 140 -6.99 37.49 34.88
CA ARG A 140 -7.85 38.38 35.67
C ARG A 140 -7.18 38.53 37.03
N GLN A 141 -6.37 39.58 37.15
CA GLN A 141 -6.25 40.31 38.41
C GLN A 141 -7.53 41.11 38.60
#